data_AF-A0A246RZ88-F1
#
_entry.id   AF-A0A246RZ88-F1
#
_cell.length_a   1.000
_cell.length_b   1.000
_cell.length_c   1.000
_cell.angle_alpha   90.00
_cell.angle_beta   90.00
_cell.angle_gamma   90.00
#
_symmetry.space_group_name_H-M   'P 1'
#
loop_
_entity.id
_entity.type
_entity.pdbx_description
1 polymer ?
#
loop_
_entity_poly.entity_id
_entity_poly.type
_entity_poly.pdbx_seq_one_letter_code
_entity_poly.pdbx_strand_id
1 'polypeptide(L)'
;MSIHEKTLKQLVRNQVHEVANIVMDMNLIQGRHVKMRIFPGGVSVTEEREGHEPHFVSASLPPLAMPEAALNNVESLLSVLRGHWRWQGGAQ
;
A
#
# COMPACT_ATOMS: atom_id res chain seq x y z
N MET A 1 -15.04 -22.33 3.74
CA MET A 1 -14.63 -21.02 3.18
C MET A 1 -15.52 -20.73 1.98
N SER A 2 -16.34 -19.68 2.05
CA SER A 2 -17.30 -19.34 0.98
C SER A 2 -16.58 -18.82 -0.27
N ILE A 3 -17.26 -18.83 -1.42
CA ILE A 3 -16.74 -18.21 -2.65
C ILE A 3 -16.49 -16.72 -2.42
N HIS A 4 -17.41 -16.04 -1.73
CA HIS A 4 -17.30 -14.62 -1.35
C HIS A 4 -16.00 -14.32 -0.58
N GLU A 5 -15.72 -15.12 0.46
CA GLU A 5 -14.53 -14.96 1.29
C GLU A 5 -13.23 -15.20 0.49
N LYS A 6 -13.23 -16.17 -0.44
CA LYS A 6 -12.10 -16.40 -1.36
C LYS A 6 -11.85 -15.19 -2.25
N THR A 7 -12.91 -14.64 -2.83
CA THR A 7 -12.84 -13.48 -3.72
C THR A 7 -12.28 -12.25 -3.01
N LEU A 8 -12.74 -11.96 -1.79
CA LEU A 8 -12.23 -10.81 -1.04
C LEU A 8 -10.76 -10.94 -0.66
N LYS A 9 -10.33 -12.13 -0.22
CA LYS A 9 -8.91 -12.39 0.06
C LYS A 9 -8.04 -12.20 -1.17
N GLN A 10 -8.53 -12.64 -2.34
CA GLN A 10 -7.87 -12.45 -3.62
C GLN A 10 -7.75 -10.96 -3.98
N LEU A 11 -8.81 -10.18 -3.73
CA LEU A 11 -8.82 -8.75 -3.98
C LEU A 11 -7.84 -8.00 -3.07
N VAL A 12 -7.83 -8.30 -1.77
CA VAL A 12 -6.85 -7.75 -0.81
C VAL A 12 -5.42 -8.04 -1.28
N ARG A 13 -5.14 -9.28 -1.72
CA ARG A 13 -3.83 -9.63 -2.28
C ARG A 13 -3.47 -8.77 -3.49
N ASN A 14 -4.39 -8.63 -4.44
CA ASN A 14 -4.17 -7.83 -5.64
C ASN A 14 -3.87 -6.36 -5.30
N GLN A 15 -4.56 -5.80 -4.32
CA GLN A 15 -4.32 -4.43 -3.89
C GLN A 15 -2.99 -4.24 -3.16
N VAL A 16 -2.54 -5.23 -2.37
CA VAL A 16 -1.19 -5.20 -1.80
C VAL A 16 -0.11 -5.25 -2.89
N HIS A 17 -0.32 -6.01 -3.98
CA HIS A 17 0.57 -5.96 -5.14
C HIS A 17 0.58 -4.59 -5.82
N GLU A 18 -0.57 -3.94 -5.92
CA GLU A 18 -0.66 -2.58 -6.46
C GLU A 18 0.12 -1.56 -5.60
N VAL A 19 0.08 -1.69 -4.26
CA VAL A 19 0.92 -0.89 -3.35
C VAL A 19 2.40 -1.09 -3.69
N ALA A 20 2.82 -2.33 -3.90
CA ALA A 20 4.20 -2.65 -4.25
C ALA A 20 4.62 -2.02 -5.59
N ASN A 21 3.75 -2.06 -6.61
CA ASN A 21 4.01 -1.44 -7.91
C ASN A 21 4.25 0.07 -7.78
N ILE A 22 3.40 0.77 -7.05
CA ILE A 22 3.55 2.22 -6.83
C ILE A 22 4.86 2.53 -6.10
N VAL A 23 5.24 1.72 -5.10
CA VAL A 23 6.52 1.88 -4.39
C VAL A 23 7.71 1.65 -5.33
N MET A 24 7.63 0.67 -6.22
CA MET A 24 8.67 0.45 -7.23
C MET A 24 8.77 1.64 -8.17
N ASP A 25 7.65 2.19 -8.65
CA ASP A 25 7.64 3.37 -9.51
C ASP A 25 8.22 4.61 -8.79
N MET A 26 7.88 4.81 -7.51
CA MET A 26 8.50 5.80 -6.61
C MET A 26 10.02 5.71 -6.58
N ASN A 27 10.56 4.49 -6.49
CA ASN A 27 12.00 4.30 -6.42
C ASN A 27 12.67 4.43 -7.80
N LEU A 28 12.08 3.82 -8.84
CA LEU A 28 12.71 3.66 -10.15
C LEU A 28 12.54 4.88 -11.05
N ILE A 29 11.36 5.50 -11.04
CA ILE A 29 11.01 6.59 -11.96
C ILE A 29 11.24 7.95 -11.27
N GLN A 30 10.90 8.09 -9.99
CA GLN A 30 11.08 9.34 -9.24
C GLN A 30 12.41 9.41 -8.47
N GLY A 31 13.20 8.32 -8.41
CA GLY A 31 14.48 8.30 -7.69
C GLY A 31 14.35 8.47 -6.18
N ARG A 32 13.20 8.09 -5.59
CA ARG A 32 12.94 8.25 -4.14
C ARG A 32 13.44 7.02 -3.37
N HIS A 33 13.52 7.17 -2.05
CA HIS A 33 13.86 6.06 -1.13
C HIS A 33 12.62 5.62 -0.36
N VAL A 34 11.69 4.96 -1.04
CA VAL A 34 10.46 4.44 -0.47
C VAL A 34 10.62 2.94 -0.16
N LYS A 35 10.34 2.58 1.10
CA LYS A 35 10.38 1.21 1.61
C LYS A 35 8.98 0.73 1.93
N MET A 36 8.62 -0.44 1.40
CA MET A 36 7.42 -1.18 1.78
C MET A 36 7.81 -2.29 2.76
N ARG A 37 7.03 -2.47 3.82
CA ARG A 37 7.16 -3.59 4.75
C ARG A 37 5.80 -4.28 4.90
N ILE A 38 5.80 -5.60 4.73
CA ILE A 38 4.65 -6.46 4.99
C ILE A 38 4.91 -7.18 6.31
N PHE A 39 3.94 -7.15 7.21
CA PHE A 39 4.04 -7.78 8.52
C PHE A 39 2.73 -8.50 8.87
N PRO A 40 2.73 -9.41 9.85
CA PRO A 40 1.50 -10.07 10.29
C PRO A 40 0.46 -9.03 10.68
N GLY A 41 -0.64 -8.96 9.93
CA GLY A 41 -1.72 -8.02 10.20
C GLY A 41 -1.56 -6.63 9.57
N GLY A 42 -0.63 -6.40 8.65
CA GLY A 42 -0.52 -5.09 8.01
C GLY A 42 0.53 -4.91 6.93
N VAL A 43 0.45 -3.75 6.29
CA VAL A 43 1.40 -3.22 5.33
C VAL A 43 1.73 -1.78 5.69
N SER A 44 3.01 -1.42 5.67
CA SER A 44 3.47 -0.05 5.89
C SER A 44 4.37 0.39 4.75
N VAL A 45 4.24 1.65 4.35
CA VAL A 45 5.10 2.31 3.37
C VAL A 45 5.73 3.52 4.04
N THR A 46 7.04 3.62 3.92
CA THR A 46 7.86 4.67 4.51
C THR A 46 8.70 5.30 3.43
N GLU A 47 8.74 6.62 3.37
CA GLU A 47 9.69 7.33 2.53
C GLU A 47 10.81 7.92 3.39
N GLU A 48 12.05 7.54 3.08
CA GLU A 48 13.26 8.17 3.63
C GLU A 48 13.63 9.38 2.75
N ARG A 49 13.75 10.55 3.35
CA ARG A 49 14.26 11.77 2.71
C ARG A 49 15.42 12.29 3.55
N GLU A 50 16.52 12.67 2.90
CA GLU A 50 17.64 13.29 3.62
C GLU A 50 17.17 14.57 4.33
N GLY A 51 17.38 14.63 5.64
CA GLY A 51 17.09 15.82 6.46
C GLY A 51 15.63 16.05 6.85
N HIS A 52 14.70 15.14 6.53
CA HIS A 52 13.29 15.25 6.92
C HIS A 52 12.83 14.05 7.74
N GLU A 53 11.85 14.27 8.62
CA GLU A 53 11.17 13.15 9.29
C GLU A 53 10.56 12.22 8.23
N PRO A 54 10.73 10.90 8.37
CA PRO A 54 10.22 9.97 7.38
C PRO A 54 8.69 10.05 7.36
N HIS A 55 8.10 10.17 6.18
CA HIS A 55 6.65 10.12 6.05
C HIS A 55 6.21 8.66 6.04
N PHE A 56 5.41 8.27 7.04
CA PHE A 56 4.89 6.92 7.23
C PHE A 56 3.39 6.87 6.91
N VAL A 57 3.00 5.95 6.04
CA VAL A 57 1.59 5.57 5.84
C VAL A 57 1.45 4.06 5.99
N SER A 58 0.42 3.61 6.69
CA SER A 58 0.23 2.19 6.96
C SER A 58 -1.24 1.79 6.87
N ALA A 59 -1.47 0.55 6.49
CA ALA A 59 -2.77 -0.09 6.51
C ALA A 59 -2.69 -1.36 7.36
N SER A 60 -3.64 -1.53 8.27
CA SER A 60 -3.84 -2.80 8.93
C SER A 60 -4.57 -3.76 7.98
N LEU A 61 -4.08 -5.00 7.95
CA LEU A 61 -4.67 -6.13 7.26
C LEU A 61 -5.25 -7.06 8.34
N PRO A 62 -6.40 -6.72 8.94
CA PRO A 62 -7.02 -7.55 9.98
C PRO A 62 -7.17 -9.01 9.53
N PRO A 63 -7.30 -9.95 10.48
CA PRO A 63 -7.37 -11.37 10.18
C PRO A 63 -8.37 -11.69 9.08
N LEU A 64 -8.11 -12.79 8.38
CA LEU A 64 -8.91 -13.31 7.26
C LEU A 64 -10.41 -13.51 7.53
N ALA A 65 -10.84 -13.42 8.80
CA ALA A 65 -12.24 -13.41 9.23
C ALA A 65 -12.94 -12.05 9.01
N MET A 66 -12.18 -10.98 8.71
CA MET A 66 -12.70 -9.63 8.38
C MET A 66 -12.04 -9.10 7.09
N PRO A 67 -12.20 -9.81 5.94
CA PRO A 67 -11.51 -9.46 4.71
C PRO A 67 -11.99 -8.12 4.11
N GLU A 68 -13.23 -7.69 4.37
CA GLU A 68 -13.76 -6.39 3.96
C GLU A 68 -13.04 -5.23 4.66
N ALA A 69 -12.71 -5.38 5.95
CA ALA A 69 -11.95 -4.35 6.68
C ALA A 69 -10.51 -4.26 6.16
N ALA A 70 -9.89 -5.39 5.83
CA ALA A 70 -8.58 -5.41 5.18
C ALA A 70 -8.60 -4.74 3.81
N LEU A 71 -9.67 -4.95 3.03
CA LEU A 71 -9.84 -4.30 1.74
C LEU A 71 -9.90 -2.77 1.88
N ASN A 72 -10.82 -2.26 2.72
CA ASN A 72 -11.00 -0.82 2.92
C ASN A 72 -9.70 -0.13 3.38
N ASN A 73 -8.93 -0.79 4.24
CA ASN A 73 -7.67 -0.25 4.74
C ASN A 73 -6.60 -0.16 3.64
N VAL A 74 -6.48 -1.19 2.79
CA VAL A 74 -5.53 -1.16 1.65
C VAL A 74 -5.96 -0.15 0.60
N GLU A 75 -7.26 -0.03 0.33
CA GLU A 75 -7.79 1.01 -0.57
C GLU A 75 -7.46 2.42 -0.09
N SER A 76 -7.60 2.65 1.23
CA SER A 76 -7.23 3.92 1.85
C SER A 76 -5.73 4.21 1.68
N LEU A 77 -4.87 3.22 1.91
CA LEU A 77 -3.43 3.34 1.69
C LEU A 77 -3.09 3.61 0.22
N LEU A 78 -3.72 2.89 -0.71
CA LEU A 78 -3.53 3.11 -2.15
C LEU A 78 -3.94 4.52 -2.56
N SER A 79 -5.05 5.03 -2.02
CA SER A 79 -5.51 6.39 -2.29
C SER A 79 -4.46 7.43 -1.86
N VAL A 80 -3.92 7.27 -0.66
CA VAL A 80 -2.86 8.14 -0.12
C VAL A 80 -1.58 8.04 -0.97
N LEU A 81 -1.11 6.83 -1.28
CA LEU A 81 0.09 6.62 -2.09
C LEU A 81 -0.04 7.17 -3.50
N ARG A 82 -1.19 6.96 -4.17
CA ARG A 82 -1.47 7.53 -5.49
C ARG A 82 -1.53 9.05 -5.44
N GLY A 83 -2.10 9.63 -4.38
CA GLY A 83 -2.08 11.06 -4.13
C GLY A 83 -0.65 11.59 -4.04
N HIS A 84 0.19 10.97 -3.21
CA HIS A 84 1.61 11.33 -3.08
C HIS A 84 2.41 11.13 -4.38
N TRP A 85 2.12 10.07 -5.12
CA TRP A 85 2.73 9.78 -6.42
C TRP A 85 2.44 10.90 -7.43
N ARG A 86 1.15 11.25 -7.59
CA ARG A 86 0.68 12.24 -8.56
C ARG A 86 1.12 13.66 -8.20
N TRP A 87 0.99 14.05 -6.94
CA TRP A 87 1.36 15.40 -6.49
C TRP A 87 2.84 15.71 -6.71
N GLN A 88 3.69 14.69 -6.81
CA GLN A 88 5.13 14.83 -6.95
C GLN A 88 5.68 14.42 -8.32
N GLY A 89 4.82 14.44 -9.36
CA GLY A 89 5.26 14.29 -10.75
C GLY A 89 5.22 12.88 -11.31
N GLY A 90 4.45 11.97 -10.71
CA GLY A 90 4.16 10.66 -11.31
C GLY A 90 3.38 10.84 -12.61
N ALA A 91 3.89 10.31 -13.73
CA ALA A 91 3.24 10.41 -15.03
C ALA A 91 1.82 9.84 -14.99
N GLN A 92 0.90 10.51 -15.70
CA GLN A 92 -0.55 10.24 -15.74
C GLN A 92 -0.90 8.88 -16.33
#